data_AF-A0A0H2XH23-F1
#
_entry.id   AF-A0A0H2XH23-F1
#
_cell.length_a   1.000
_cell.length_b   1.000
_cell.length_c   1.000
_cell.angle_alpha   90.00
_cell.angle_beta   90.00
_cell.angle_gamma   90.00
#
_symmetry.space_group_name_H-M   'P 1'
#
loop_
_entity.id
_entity.type
_entity.pdbx_description
1 polymer ?
#
loop_
_entity_poly.entity_id
_entity_poly.type
_entity_poly.pdbx_seq_one_letter_code
_entity_poly.pdbx_strand_id
1 'polypeptide(L)'
;MATVLLLLVFISGCGNDKYVKEIDEAVKIQNQKQEQLAKKGNGDRVDHFERKDANIYVYDKDKIIILAYKPLSNDEVHYYAYDFSDKRVSYKQDFDSRRYYQQHDADYHEENMTN
;
A
#
# COMPACT_ATOMS: atom_id res chain seq x y z
N MET A 1 2.05 35.73 16.19
CA MET A 1 2.82 34.71 15.45
C MET A 1 1.79 33.80 14.78
N ALA A 2 1.42 34.06 13.52
CA ALA A 2 0.46 33.24 12.80
C ALA A 2 1.23 32.12 12.11
N THR A 3 1.10 30.89 12.59
CA THR A 3 1.68 29.71 11.97
C THR A 3 0.87 29.41 10.72
N VAL A 4 1.41 29.73 9.54
CA VAL A 4 0.84 29.31 8.27
C VAL A 4 1.07 27.81 8.15
N LEU A 5 0.01 27.03 8.37
CA LEU A 5 -0.02 25.60 8.12
C LEU A 5 0.10 25.41 6.60
N LEU A 6 1.29 25.05 6.13
CA LEU A 6 1.54 24.78 4.72
C LEU A 6 0.89 23.43 4.36
N LEU A 7 -0.39 23.46 3.98
CA LEU A 7 -1.09 22.34 3.37
C LEU A 7 -0.52 22.12 1.96
N LEU A 8 0.50 21.26 1.86
CA LEU A 8 0.92 20.69 0.59
C LEU A 8 -0.11 19.65 0.17
N VAL A 9 -1.20 20.10 -0.45
CA VAL A 9 -2.07 19.22 -1.22
C VAL A 9 -1.34 18.94 -2.54
N PHE A 10 -0.60 17.83 -2.58
CA PHE A 10 -0.14 17.30 -3.86
C PHE A 10 -1.34 16.69 -4.57
N ILE A 11 -1.93 17.49 -5.46
CA ILE A 11 -2.83 17.00 -6.48
C ILE A 11 -1.96 16.13 -7.39
N SER A 12 -1.97 14.80 -7.20
CA SER A 12 -1.31 13.83 -8.09
C SER A 12 -2.10 13.67 -9.39
N GLY A 13 -2.28 14.79 -10.10
CA GLY A 13 -2.65 14.82 -11.51
C GLY A 13 -1.39 15.07 -12.33
N CYS A 14 -0.91 14.03 -13.01
CA CYS A 14 0.24 13.98 -13.92
C CYS A 14 1.64 14.03 -13.27
N GLY A 15 2.23 12.85 -13.06
CA GLY A 15 3.69 12.66 -12.99
C GLY A 15 4.18 11.85 -11.80
N ASN A 16 4.35 10.53 -11.97
CA ASN A 16 5.54 9.79 -11.51
C ASN A 16 5.52 8.33 -12.04
N ASP A 17 5.92 8.11 -13.29
CA ASP A 17 5.94 6.77 -13.92
C ASP A 17 6.90 5.78 -13.24
N LYS A 18 7.77 6.26 -12.33
CA LYS A 18 8.90 5.51 -11.77
C LYS A 18 8.49 4.20 -11.08
N TYR A 19 7.35 4.18 -10.38
CA TYR A 19 6.92 3.05 -9.56
C TYR A 19 5.59 2.44 -10.00
N VAL A 20 4.97 2.98 -11.06
CA VAL A 20 3.61 2.58 -11.47
C VAL A 20 3.55 1.08 -11.75
N LYS A 21 4.56 0.54 -12.43
CA LYS A 21 4.60 -0.88 -12.80
C LYS A 21 4.70 -1.78 -11.57
N GLU A 22 5.60 -1.46 -10.64
CA GLU A 22 5.84 -2.24 -9.43
C GLU A 22 4.64 -2.15 -8.48
N ILE A 23 4.01 -0.97 -8.38
CA ILE A 23 2.76 -0.77 -7.63
C ILE A 23 1.64 -1.60 -8.25
N ASP A 24 1.44 -1.56 -9.57
CA ASP A 24 0.40 -2.33 -10.25
C ASP A 24 0.60 -3.84 -10.07
N GLU A 25 1.84 -4.32 -10.11
CA GLU A 25 2.17 -5.72 -9.80
C GLU A 25 1.85 -6.07 -8.33
N ALA A 26 2.21 -5.22 -7.37
CA ALA A 26 1.92 -5.42 -5.95
C ALA A 26 0.40 -5.48 -5.67
N VAL A 27 -0.35 -4.51 -6.22
CA VAL A 27 -1.82 -4.42 -6.14
C VAL A 27 -2.45 -5.69 -6.71
N LYS A 28 -1.97 -6.15 -7.87
CA LYS A 28 -2.48 -7.37 -8.51
C LYS A 28 -2.25 -8.61 -7.65
N ILE A 29 -1.05 -8.77 -7.08
CA ILE A 29 -0.74 -9.91 -6.19
C ILE A 29 -1.63 -9.86 -4.94
N GLN A 30 -1.83 -8.67 -4.36
CA GLN A 30 -2.69 -8.50 -3.19
C GLN A 30 -4.15 -8.84 -3.50
N ASN A 31 -4.68 -8.36 -4.62
CA ASN A 31 -6.05 -8.69 -5.03
C ASN A 31 -6.23 -10.20 -5.24
N GLN A 32 -5.28 -10.87 -5.91
CA GLN A 32 -5.31 -12.33 -6.08
C GLN A 32 -5.29 -13.09 -4.75
N LYS A 33 -4.51 -12.60 -3.77
CA LYS A 33 -4.48 -13.17 -2.42
C LYS A 33 -5.83 -13.03 -1.72
N GLN A 34 -6.46 -11.85 -1.79
CA GLN A 34 -7.78 -11.62 -1.18
C GLN A 34 -8.87 -12.47 -1.82
N GLU A 35 -8.92 -12.54 -3.16
CA GLU A 35 -9.86 -13.41 -3.87
C GLU A 35 -9.73 -14.88 -3.46
N GLN A 36 -8.51 -15.36 -3.22
CA GLN A 36 -8.27 -16.73 -2.74
C GLN A 36 -8.72 -16.95 -1.31
N LEU A 37 -8.57 -15.95 -0.44
CA LEU A 37 -9.04 -16.01 0.95
C LEU A 37 -10.57 -15.96 1.03
N ALA A 38 -11.20 -15.06 0.26
CA ALA A 38 -12.65 -14.94 0.16
C ALA A 38 -13.30 -16.26 -0.31
N LYS A 39 -12.75 -16.88 -1.37
CA LYS A 39 -13.21 -18.20 -1.86
C LYS A 39 -13.11 -19.32 -0.80
N LYS A 40 -12.19 -19.21 0.14
CA LYS A 40 -11.98 -20.20 1.22
C LYS A 40 -12.81 -19.90 2.47
N GLY A 41 -13.67 -18.86 2.45
CA GLY A 41 -14.47 -18.43 3.60
C GLY A 41 -13.65 -17.80 4.74
N ASN A 42 -12.36 -17.52 4.49
CA ASN A 42 -11.41 -16.98 5.46
C ASN A 42 -10.97 -15.55 5.10
N GLY A 43 -11.60 -14.93 4.10
CA GLY A 43 -11.29 -13.58 3.68
C GLY A 43 -11.82 -12.56 4.66
N ASP A 44 -11.04 -11.50 4.88
CA ASP A 44 -11.63 -10.21 5.23
C ASP A 44 -12.78 -9.92 4.26
N ARG A 45 -13.82 -9.22 4.70
CA ARG A 45 -15.05 -8.93 3.93
C ARG A 45 -14.86 -8.12 2.63
N VAL A 46 -13.62 -7.97 2.19
CA VAL A 46 -13.19 -7.32 0.96
C VAL A 46 -12.85 -8.41 -0.05
N ASP A 47 -13.80 -8.74 -0.92
CA ASP A 47 -13.59 -9.75 -1.98
C ASP A 47 -12.48 -9.34 -2.96
N HIS A 48 -12.23 -8.03 -3.07
CA HIS A 48 -11.27 -7.44 -4.00
C HIS A 48 -10.45 -6.31 -3.36
N PHE A 49 -9.13 -6.37 -3.51
CA PHE A 49 -8.26 -5.28 -3.12
C PHE A 49 -8.23 -4.23 -4.25
N GLU A 50 -8.64 -3.00 -3.95
CA GLU A 50 -8.62 -1.89 -4.89
C GLU A 50 -7.63 -0.80 -4.44
N ARG A 51 -6.77 -0.36 -5.38
CA ARG A 51 -5.76 0.69 -5.14
C ARG A 51 -6.36 1.99 -4.60
N LYS A 52 -7.54 2.37 -5.08
CA LYS A 52 -8.25 3.59 -4.68
C LYS A 52 -8.70 3.57 -3.20
N ASP A 53 -8.77 2.38 -2.59
CA ASP A 53 -9.22 2.21 -1.21
C ASP A 53 -8.03 1.86 -0.29
N ALA A 54 -6.80 2.05 -0.78
CA ALA A 54 -5.57 1.70 -0.09
C ALA A 54 -4.56 2.85 -0.15
N ASN A 55 -3.83 3.02 0.95
CA ASN A 55 -2.62 3.82 0.95
C ASN A 55 -1.45 2.98 0.44
N ILE A 56 -0.55 3.61 -0.30
CA ILE A 56 0.64 2.97 -0.86
C ILE A 56 1.86 3.75 -0.41
N TYR A 57 2.88 3.05 0.07
CA TYR A 57 4.16 3.62 0.49
C TYR A 57 5.30 2.88 -0.20
N VAL A 58 6.20 3.61 -0.85
CA VAL A 58 7.37 3.05 -1.54
C VAL A 58 8.64 3.50 -0.86
N TYR A 59 9.51 2.54 -0.57
CA TYR A 59 10.82 2.72 0.02
C TYR A 59 11.87 2.25 -1.00
N ASP A 60 12.44 3.20 -1.75
CA ASP A 60 13.30 2.95 -2.90
C ASP A 60 14.66 2.37 -2.50
N LYS A 61 15.16 2.77 -1.32
CA LYS A 61 16.44 2.27 -0.79
C LYS A 61 16.39 0.76 -0.54
N ASP A 62 15.34 0.32 0.16
CA ASP A 62 15.18 -1.07 0.59
C ASP A 62 14.36 -1.90 -0.41
N LYS A 63 13.88 -1.26 -1.47
CA LYS A 63 13.06 -1.84 -2.54
C LYS A 63 11.80 -2.52 -1.99
N ILE A 64 11.09 -1.77 -1.14
CA ILE A 64 9.85 -2.23 -0.49
C ILE A 64 8.66 -1.37 -0.92
N ILE A 65 7.54 -2.01 -1.25
CA ILE A 65 6.22 -1.37 -1.36
C ILE A 65 5.36 -1.88 -0.20
N ILE A 66 4.74 -0.97 0.55
CA ILE A 66 3.76 -1.30 1.57
C ILE A 66 2.39 -0.85 1.08
N LEU A 67 1.46 -1.80 1.01
CA LEU A 67 0.04 -1.57 0.78
C LEU A 67 -0.67 -1.57 2.13
N ALA A 68 -1.33 -0.47 2.47
CA ALA A 68 -2.14 -0.34 3.67
C ALA A 68 -3.62 -0.19 3.28
N TYR A 69 -4.50 -1.04 3.81
CA TYR A 69 -5.94 -0.90 3.58
C TYR A 69 -6.73 -1.23 4.84
N LYS A 70 -7.94 -0.68 4.94
CA LYS A 70 -8.88 -0.97 6.02
C LYS A 70 -9.89 -2.03 5.55
N PRO A 71 -9.93 -3.24 6.15
CA PRO A 71 -10.94 -4.23 5.81
C PRO A 71 -12.36 -3.80 6.18
N LEU A 72 -13.38 -4.32 5.50
CA LEU A 72 -14.79 -4.11 5.89
C LEU A 72 -15.19 -4.86 7.18
N SER A 73 -14.41 -5.87 7.58
CA SER A 73 -14.63 -6.70 8.77
C SER A 73 -14.11 -6.07 10.06
N ASN A 74 -13.16 -5.14 9.97
CA ASN A 74 -12.39 -4.66 11.11
C ASN A 74 -12.01 -3.19 10.92
N ASP A 75 -11.94 -2.44 12.02
CA ASP A 75 -11.48 -1.05 11.99
C ASP A 75 -9.94 -0.90 11.94
N GLU A 76 -9.19 -1.99 12.07
CA GLU A 76 -7.73 -1.98 12.00
C GLU A 76 -7.20 -1.95 10.56
N VAL A 77 -6.22 -1.08 10.31
CA VAL A 77 -5.51 -1.01 9.02
C VAL A 77 -4.54 -2.18 8.90
N HIS A 78 -4.67 -2.94 7.82
CA HIS A 78 -3.77 -4.04 7.49
C HIS A 78 -2.65 -3.56 6.56
N TYR A 79 -1.42 -3.95 6.86
CA TYR A 79 -0.22 -3.55 6.12
C TYR A 79 0.44 -4.79 5.48
N TYR A 80 0.66 -4.75 4.17
CA TYR A 80 1.30 -5.82 3.42
C TYR A 80 2.50 -5.30 2.65
N ALA A 81 3.67 -5.91 2.86
CA ALA A 81 4.91 -5.54 2.18
C ALA A 81 5.23 -6.43 0.98
N TYR A 82 5.83 -5.81 -0.04
CA TYR A 82 6.28 -6.43 -1.27
C TYR A 82 7.71 -6.01 -1.58
N ASP A 83 8.51 -6.95 -2.07
CA ASP A 83 9.86 -6.73 -2.54
C ASP A 83 9.83 -6.49 -4.06
N PHE A 84 10.47 -5.42 -4.51
CA PHE A 84 10.65 -5.11 -5.94
C PHE A 84 12.14 -4.98 -6.33
N SER A 85 13.04 -5.55 -5.54
CA SER A 85 14.48 -5.53 -5.82
C SER A 85 14.84 -6.39 -7.04
N ASP A 86 14.04 -7.42 -7.29
CA ASP A 86 14.18 -8.35 -8.41
C ASP A 86 13.34 -7.94 -9.63
N LYS A 87 13.47 -8.71 -10.72
CA LYS A 87 12.70 -8.50 -11.95
C LYS A 87 11.18 -8.67 -11.80
N ARG A 88 10.72 -9.18 -10.64
CA ARG A 88 9.30 -9.44 -10.34
C ARG A 88 9.01 -9.03 -8.93
N VAL A 89 7.85 -8.40 -8.72
CA VAL A 89 7.37 -8.09 -7.39
C VAL A 89 6.98 -9.37 -6.65
N SER A 90 7.35 -9.50 -5.39
CA SER A 90 7.02 -10.65 -4.55
C SER A 90 6.55 -10.24 -3.16
N TYR A 91 5.66 -11.03 -2.57
CA TYR A 91 5.17 -10.77 -1.21
C TYR A 91 6.27 -11.06 -0.17
N LYS A 92 6.53 -10.12 0.74
CA LYS A 92 7.48 -10.31 1.85
C LYS A 92 6.78 -11.00 3.01
N GLN A 93 6.86 -12.33 3.03
CA GLN A 93 6.36 -13.13 4.14
C GLN A 93 7.12 -12.81 5.43
N ASP A 94 6.42 -12.82 6.57
CA ASP A 94 6.96 -12.58 7.92
C ASP A 94 7.66 -11.23 8.14
N PHE A 95 7.40 -10.25 7.26
CA PHE A 95 7.89 -8.89 7.39
C PHE A 95 6.93 -8.02 8.22
N ASP A 96 7.46 -7.34 9.25
CA ASP A 96 6.70 -6.43 10.11
C ASP A 96 6.44 -5.09 9.38
N SER A 97 5.46 -5.14 8.48
CA SER A 97 5.11 -4.03 7.57
C SER A 97 4.65 -2.79 8.34
N ARG A 98 3.87 -2.99 9.41
CA ARG A 98 3.36 -1.88 10.24
C ARG A 98 4.50 -1.17 10.95
N ARG A 99 5.39 -1.92 11.61
CA ARG A 99 6.54 -1.32 12.29
C ARG A 99 7.47 -0.61 11.32
N TYR A 100 7.70 -1.20 10.15
CA TYR A 100 8.54 -0.58 9.14
C TYR A 100 7.94 0.75 8.67
N TYR A 101 6.66 0.78 8.35
CA TYR A 101 5.94 2.00 8.00
C TYR A 101 6.08 3.10 9.09
N GLN A 102 5.99 2.72 10.36
CA GLN A 102 6.09 3.67 11.48
C GLN A 102 7.51 4.21 11.73
N GLN A 103 8.55 3.54 11.22
CA GLN A 103 9.95 3.86 11.51
C GLN A 103 10.70 4.49 10.34
N HIS A 104 10.08 4.52 9.16
CA HIS A 104 10.72 4.94 7.92
C HIS A 104 9.84 5.92 7.13
N ASP A 105 10.47 6.96 6.60
CA ASP A 105 9.85 7.88 5.65
C ASP A 105 9.83 7.27 4.25
N ALA A 106 8.69 7.35 3.58
CA ALA A 106 8.52 6.83 2.22
C ALA A 106 9.07 7.80 1.17
N ASP A 107 9.74 7.27 0.15
CA ASP A 107 10.21 8.03 -1.01
C ASP A 107 9.07 8.43 -1.95
N TYR A 108 7.97 7.68 -1.91
CA TYR A 108 6.73 7.97 -2.61
C TYR A 108 5.54 7.44 -1.81
N HIS A 109 4.42 8.17 -1.83
CA HIS A 109 3.19 7.71 -1.20
C HIS A 109 1.93 8.13 -1.97
N GLU A 110 0.91 7.30 -1.86
CA GLU A 110 -0.48 7.60 -2.22
C GLU A 110 -1.34 7.44 -0.97
N GLU A 111 -2.08 8.49 -0.62
CA GLU A 111 -3.02 8.46 0.50
C GLU A 111 -4.45 8.52 -0.03
N ASN A 112 -5.04 7.35 -0.26
CA ASN A 112 -6.36 7.22 -0.87
C ASN A 112 -7.43 6.75 0.12
N MET A 113 -7.04 6.22 1.29
CA MET A 113 -7.98 5.86 2.34
C MET A 113 -8.62 7.12 2.92
N THR A 114 -9.86 7.42 2.52
CA THR A 114 -10.67 8.45 3.16
C THR A 114 -11.08 8.01 4.57
N ASN A 115 -10.86 8.88 5.57
CA ASN A 115 -11.42 8.74 6.92
C ASN A 115 -12.93 8.91 6.94
#